data_AF-A0A7S2F2M3-F1
#
_entry.id   AF-A0A7S2F2M3-F1
#
_cell.length_a   1.000
_cell.length_b   1.000
_cell.length_c   1.000
_cell.angle_alpha   90.00
_cell.angle_beta   90.00
_cell.angle_gamma   90.00
#
_symmetry.space_group_name_H-M   'P 1'
#
loop_
_entity.id
_entity.type
_entity.pdbx_description
1 polymer ?
#
loop_
_entity_poly.entity_id
_entity_poly.type
_entity_poly.pdbx_seq_one_letter_code
_entity_poly.pdbx_strand_id
1 'polypeptide(L)'
;MDPDGFPSPEATLHYFVYPISATRRILADPVVLAVQASSQVVRRCMDAFFESCALKPTTDFELAAAMSMLTAFFTLLAYYAIAGKEHRRDRTQLRLDLARVEAEMRHLQELIDADEIEGLKTGLKGREIRIFVEGAFDVMHYGHANAFRQARALGTYLIAGVNSSESVEQCKGAPPIMTDDERLAVVSACKWVDEVIP
;
A
#
# COMPACT_ATOMS: atom_id res chain seq x y z
N MET A 1 11.90 25.08 -22.36
CA MET A 1 10.51 24.80 -22.02
C MET A 1 9.83 24.32 -23.29
N ASP A 2 9.27 23.12 -23.23
CA ASP A 2 8.38 22.62 -24.28
C ASP A 2 7.03 23.39 -24.24
N PRO A 3 6.22 23.35 -25.31
CA PRO A 3 4.94 24.07 -25.38
C PRO A 3 3.96 23.75 -24.23
N ASP A 4 4.18 22.65 -23.51
CA ASP A 4 3.39 22.22 -22.35
C ASP A 4 4.01 22.61 -21.00
N GLY A 5 5.02 23.49 -20.97
CA GLY A 5 5.61 24.02 -19.74
C GLY A 5 6.62 23.10 -19.04
N PHE A 6 6.92 21.92 -19.59
CA PHE A 6 7.89 21.00 -19.00
C PHE A 6 9.35 21.46 -19.21
N PRO A 7 10.22 21.33 -18.19
CA PRO A 7 11.66 21.58 -18.32
C PRO A 7 12.35 20.48 -19.16
N SER A 8 13.38 20.86 -19.91
CA SER A 8 14.10 20.01 -20.87
C SER A 8 14.79 18.80 -20.22
N PRO A 9 15.05 17.70 -20.98
CA PRO A 9 15.27 16.35 -20.43
C PRO A 9 16.63 16.10 -19.76
N GLU A 10 17.49 17.11 -19.68
CA GLU A 10 18.84 16.94 -19.16
C GLU A 10 18.85 17.05 -17.63
N ALA A 11 18.73 15.88 -16.98
CA ALA A 11 19.02 15.60 -15.56
C ALA A 11 17.83 15.40 -14.59
N THR A 12 16.68 14.91 -15.05
CA THR A 12 15.61 14.45 -14.14
C THR A 12 15.74 12.95 -13.88
N LEU A 13 16.21 12.57 -12.69
CA LEU A 13 16.16 11.18 -12.23
C LEU A 13 14.73 10.90 -11.76
N HIS A 14 13.90 10.42 -12.69
CA HIS A 14 12.48 10.15 -12.47
C HIS A 14 12.27 8.95 -11.53
N TYR A 15 12.09 9.19 -10.24
CA TYR A 15 11.45 8.21 -9.35
C TYR A 15 9.93 8.33 -9.48
N PHE A 16 9.35 7.57 -10.41
CA PHE A 16 7.89 7.39 -10.50
C PHE A 16 7.40 6.58 -9.30
N VAL A 17 6.68 7.23 -8.36
CA VAL A 17 5.84 6.50 -7.41
C VAL A 17 4.54 6.15 -8.14
N TYR A 18 4.24 4.86 -8.19
CA TYR A 18 3.28 4.19 -9.07
C TYR A 18 1.91 4.89 -9.27
N PRO A 19 1.33 4.81 -10.48
CA PRO A 19 0.01 5.34 -10.80
C PRO A 19 -1.15 4.65 -10.05
N ILE A 20 -2.25 5.39 -9.91
CA ILE A 20 -3.54 5.03 -9.29
C ILE A 20 -4.19 3.73 -9.88
N SER A 21 -3.71 3.23 -11.02
CA SER A 21 -4.20 2.00 -11.65
C SER A 21 -4.00 0.73 -10.81
N ALA A 22 -3.22 0.78 -9.73
CA ALA A 22 -2.96 -0.36 -8.85
C ALA A 22 -4.13 -0.75 -7.92
N THR A 23 -5.13 0.11 -7.72
CA THR A 23 -6.25 -0.18 -6.79
C THR A 23 -7.10 -1.37 -7.24
N ARG A 24 -7.15 -1.65 -8.55
CA ARG A 24 -7.85 -2.82 -9.11
C ARG A 24 -7.18 -4.16 -8.77
N ARG A 25 -5.87 -4.16 -8.45
CA ARG A 25 -5.13 -5.36 -8.05
C ARG A 25 -5.39 -5.77 -6.60
N ILE A 26 -5.69 -4.83 -5.71
CA ILE A 26 -5.94 -5.10 -4.28
C ILE A 26 -7.24 -5.91 -4.10
N LEU A 27 -8.27 -5.66 -4.92
CA LEU A 27 -9.51 -6.43 -4.90
C LEU A 27 -9.39 -7.83 -5.54
N ALA A 28 -8.35 -8.05 -6.35
CA ALA A 28 -8.02 -9.34 -6.95
C ALA A 28 -6.96 -10.12 -6.15
N ASP A 29 -6.60 -9.62 -4.96
CA ASP A 29 -5.56 -10.21 -4.14
C ASP A 29 -6.00 -11.61 -3.66
N PRO A 30 -5.19 -12.65 -3.92
CA PRO A 30 -5.48 -14.02 -3.48
C PRO A 30 -5.76 -14.13 -1.98
N VAL A 31 -5.25 -13.20 -1.15
CA VAL A 31 -5.54 -13.14 0.28
C VAL A 31 -7.02 -12.81 0.55
N VAL A 32 -7.60 -11.85 -0.17
CA VAL A 32 -9.01 -11.44 -0.01
C VAL A 32 -9.95 -12.55 -0.50
N LEU A 33 -9.61 -13.20 -1.61
CA LEU A 33 -10.34 -14.35 -2.14
C LEU A 33 -10.25 -15.58 -1.21
N ALA A 34 -9.10 -15.81 -0.58
CA ALA A 34 -8.92 -16.90 0.39
C ALA A 34 -9.79 -16.70 1.64
N VAL A 35 -9.99 -15.47 2.11
CA VAL A 35 -10.88 -15.14 3.24
C VAL A 35 -12.35 -15.47 2.90
N GLN A 36 -12.81 -15.17 1.69
CA GLN A 36 -14.16 -15.50 1.26
C GLN A 36 -14.36 -17.02 1.08
N ALA A 37 -13.40 -17.71 0.45
CA ALA A 37 -13.47 -19.16 0.24
C ALA A 37 -13.46 -19.95 1.57
N SER A 38 -12.65 -19.54 2.54
CA SER A 38 -12.59 -20.17 3.86
C SER A 38 -13.91 -20.04 4.64
N SER A 39 -14.60 -18.90 4.53
CA SER A 39 -15.92 -18.72 5.15
C SER A 39 -16.99 -19.69 4.61
N GLN A 40 -16.96 -20.00 3.32
CA GLN A 40 -17.91 -20.93 2.68
C GLN A 40 -17.66 -22.39 3.08
N VAL A 41 -16.40 -22.79 3.24
CA VAL A 41 -16.02 -24.12 3.70
C VAL A 41 -16.48 -24.35 5.14
N VAL A 42 -16.27 -23.37 6.02
CA VAL A 42 -16.73 -23.44 7.43
C VAL A 42 -18.24 -23.59 7.49
N ARG A 43 -19.00 -22.83 6.67
CA ARG A 43 -20.46 -22.92 6.62
C ARG A 43 -20.94 -24.31 6.18
N ARG A 44 -20.36 -24.87 5.12
CA ARG A 44 -20.70 -26.24 4.65
C ARG A 44 -20.36 -27.32 5.67
N CYS A 45 -19.23 -27.20 6.36
CA CYS A 45 -18.85 -28.14 7.42
C CYS A 45 -19.81 -28.05 8.62
N MET A 46 -20.24 -26.84 8.99
CA MET A 46 -21.25 -26.66 10.03
C MET A 46 -22.59 -27.29 9.64
N ASP A 47 -23.07 -27.04 8.42
CA ASP A 47 -24.33 -27.60 7.92
C ASP A 47 -24.30 -29.14 7.91
N ALA A 48 -23.22 -29.74 7.40
CA ALA A 48 -23.05 -31.20 7.39
C ALA A 48 -22.91 -31.81 8.80
N PHE A 49 -22.28 -31.09 9.74
CA PHE A 49 -22.18 -31.53 11.14
C PHE A 49 -23.54 -31.51 11.82
N PHE A 50 -24.33 -30.45 11.63
CA PHE A 50 -25.68 -30.37 12.18
C PHE A 50 -26.60 -31.45 11.63
N GLU A 51 -26.46 -31.77 10.34
CA GLU A 51 -27.21 -32.85 9.68
C GLU A 51 -26.80 -34.25 10.22
N SER A 52 -25.49 -34.47 10.43
CA SER A 52 -24.95 -35.72 11.00
C SER A 52 -25.37 -35.96 12.45
N CYS A 53 -25.53 -34.91 13.24
CA CYS A 53 -26.00 -35.01 14.62
C CYS A 53 -27.54 -35.06 14.75
N ALA A 54 -28.28 -35.04 13.63
CA ALA A 54 -29.75 -34.97 13.61
C ALA A 54 -30.33 -33.80 14.45
N LEU A 55 -29.54 -32.75 14.66
CA LEU A 55 -29.91 -31.59 15.44
C LEU A 55 -30.74 -30.66 14.55
N LYS A 56 -32.07 -30.66 14.72
CA LYS A 56 -32.91 -29.59 14.17
C LYS A 56 -32.53 -28.26 14.82
N PRO A 57 -32.59 -27.12 14.11
CA PRO A 57 -32.43 -25.81 14.74
C PRO A 57 -33.52 -25.67 15.81
N THR A 58 -33.09 -25.80 17.06
CA THR A 58 -33.95 -25.76 18.23
C THR A 58 -34.18 -24.31 18.63
N THR A 59 -35.39 -23.99 19.09
CA THR A 59 -35.75 -22.66 19.62
C THR A 59 -35.21 -22.42 21.03
N ASP A 60 -34.53 -23.41 21.62
CA ASP A 60 -34.04 -23.37 22.99
C ASP A 60 -32.66 -22.70 23.06
N PHE A 61 -32.62 -21.56 23.76
CA PHE A 61 -31.46 -20.68 23.85
C PHE A 61 -30.21 -21.37 24.41
N GLU A 62 -30.36 -22.28 25.38
CA GLU A 62 -29.23 -22.95 26.02
C GLU A 62 -28.53 -23.94 25.09
N LEU A 63 -29.28 -24.70 24.30
CA LEU A 63 -28.73 -25.66 23.35
C LEU A 63 -28.09 -24.93 22.15
N ALA A 64 -28.71 -23.87 21.65
CA ALA A 64 -28.16 -23.01 20.62
C ALA A 64 -26.85 -22.31 21.06
N ALA A 65 -26.80 -21.81 22.30
CA ALA A 65 -25.61 -21.20 22.87
C ALA A 65 -24.46 -22.23 22.98
N ALA A 66 -24.73 -23.44 23.48
CA ALA A 66 -23.73 -24.51 23.58
C ALA A 66 -23.16 -24.89 22.20
N MET A 67 -24.01 -25.00 21.18
CA MET A 67 -23.61 -25.31 19.81
C MET A 67 -22.80 -24.15 19.17
N SER A 68 -23.15 -22.89 19.46
CA SER A 68 -22.39 -21.72 18.99
C SER A 68 -20.99 -21.65 19.60
N MET A 69 -20.85 -21.96 20.90
CA MET A 69 -19.55 -21.99 21.58
C MET A 69 -18.67 -23.11 21.05
N LEU A 70 -19.25 -24.28 20.78
CA LEU A 70 -18.52 -25.43 20.24
C LEU A 70 -18.04 -25.17 18.81
N THR A 71 -18.90 -24.61 17.95
CA THR A 71 -18.54 -24.26 16.58
C THR A 71 -17.50 -23.15 16.53
N ALA A 72 -17.59 -22.14 17.41
CA ALA A 72 -16.55 -21.11 17.53
C ALA A 72 -15.20 -21.69 17.97
N PHE A 73 -15.20 -22.61 18.94
CA PHE A 73 -13.99 -23.27 19.42
C PHE A 73 -13.30 -24.09 18.32
N PHE A 74 -14.05 -24.96 17.63
CA PHE A 74 -13.49 -25.77 16.53
C PHE A 74 -13.05 -24.92 15.34
N THR A 75 -13.76 -23.83 15.03
CA THR A 75 -13.36 -22.88 13.97
C THR A 75 -12.04 -22.19 14.32
N LEU A 76 -11.88 -21.71 15.55
CA LEU A 76 -10.63 -21.08 16.01
C LEU A 76 -9.48 -22.08 16.06
N LEU A 77 -9.73 -23.32 16.49
CA LEU A 77 -8.73 -24.39 16.52
C LEU A 77 -8.28 -24.78 15.11
N ALA A 78 -9.21 -24.95 14.18
CA ALA A 78 -8.92 -25.25 12.78
C ALA A 78 -8.15 -24.08 12.10
N TYR A 79 -8.59 -22.83 12.33
CA TYR A 79 -7.88 -21.64 11.86
C TYR A 79 -6.44 -21.60 12.40
N TYR A 80 -6.25 -21.83 13.71
CA TYR A 80 -4.92 -21.86 14.31
C TYR A 80 -4.05 -23.03 13.79
N ALA A 81 -4.63 -24.20 13.54
CA ALA A 81 -3.91 -25.36 13.03
C ALA A 81 -3.49 -25.21 11.56
N ILE A 82 -4.35 -24.62 10.72
CA ILE A 82 -4.12 -24.43 9.29
C ILE A 82 -3.30 -23.16 9.06
N ALA A 83 -3.84 -21.99 9.42
CA ALA A 83 -3.19 -20.70 9.19
C ALA A 83 -1.96 -20.52 10.10
N GLY A 84 -1.94 -21.10 11.30
CA GLY A 84 -0.78 -21.00 12.20
C GLY A 84 0.43 -21.83 11.76
N LYS A 85 0.28 -22.81 10.87
CA LYS A 85 1.42 -23.52 10.26
C LYS A 85 1.96 -22.78 9.05
N GLU A 86 1.08 -22.25 8.20
CA GLU A 86 1.42 -21.45 7.03
C GLU A 86 2.12 -20.15 7.43
N HIS A 87 1.56 -19.40 8.38
CA HIS A 87 2.14 -18.16 8.91
C HIS A 87 3.51 -18.35 9.57
N ARG A 88 3.76 -19.53 10.15
CA ARG A 88 5.08 -19.86 10.73
C ARG A 88 6.13 -20.16 9.65
N ARG A 89 5.73 -20.78 8.53
CA ARG A 89 6.63 -21.03 7.39
C ARG A 89 6.97 -19.72 6.70
N ASP A 90 5.97 -18.88 6.42
CA ASP A 90 6.16 -17.59 5.76
C ASP A 90 7.05 -16.65 6.58
N ARG A 91 6.86 -16.58 7.90
CA ARG A 91 7.74 -15.80 8.78
C ARG A 91 9.17 -16.30 8.82
N THR A 92 9.38 -17.61 8.68
CA THR A 92 10.73 -18.18 8.64
C THR A 92 11.38 -17.88 7.29
N GLN A 93 10.63 -18.05 6.19
CA GLN A 93 11.09 -17.74 4.84
C GLN A 93 11.45 -16.26 4.71
N LEU A 94 10.57 -15.35 5.14
CA LEU A 94 10.81 -13.90 5.12
C LEU A 94 12.03 -13.48 5.96
N ARG A 95 12.28 -14.17 7.09
CA ARG A 95 13.49 -13.92 7.89
C ARG A 95 14.76 -14.37 7.18
N LEU A 96 14.71 -15.50 6.48
CA LEU A 96 15.84 -16.00 5.69
C LEU A 96 16.09 -15.09 4.48
N ASP A 97 15.03 -14.67 3.79
CA ASP A 97 15.11 -13.75 2.66
C ASP A 97 15.63 -12.38 3.10
N LEU A 98 15.16 -11.85 4.25
CA LEU A 98 15.70 -10.60 4.81
C LEU A 98 17.18 -10.75 5.16
N ALA A 99 17.58 -11.84 5.82
CA ALA A 99 18.98 -12.09 6.15
C ALA A 99 19.86 -12.22 4.89
N ARG A 100 19.33 -12.81 3.81
CA ARG A 100 19.99 -12.90 2.51
C ARG A 100 20.15 -11.51 1.88
N VAL A 101 19.09 -10.72 1.80
CA VAL A 101 19.13 -9.35 1.26
C VAL A 101 20.11 -8.50 2.05
N GLU A 102 20.11 -8.59 3.39
CA GLU A 102 21.08 -7.88 4.23
C GLU A 102 22.52 -8.31 3.94
N ALA A 103 22.78 -9.59 3.67
CA ALA A 103 24.10 -10.08 3.31
C ALA A 103 24.53 -9.61 1.92
N GLU A 104 23.64 -9.66 0.92
CA GLU A 104 23.87 -9.13 -0.42
C GLU A 104 24.13 -7.62 -0.37
N MET A 105 23.37 -6.86 0.43
CA MET A 105 23.59 -5.43 0.64
C MET A 105 24.96 -5.15 1.25
N ARG A 106 25.38 -5.90 2.27
CA ARG A 106 26.73 -5.76 2.86
C ARG A 106 27.82 -6.05 1.84
N HIS A 107 27.67 -7.11 1.04
CA HIS A 107 28.64 -7.45 0.01
C HIS A 107 28.72 -6.40 -1.10
N LEU A 108 27.58 -5.88 -1.58
CA LEU A 108 27.54 -4.79 -2.54
C LEU A 108 28.13 -3.50 -1.94
N GLN A 109 27.93 -3.22 -0.66
CA GLN A 109 28.56 -2.11 0.05
C GLN A 109 30.08 -2.25 0.19
N GLU A 110 30.62 -3.46 0.21
CA GLU A 110 32.06 -3.71 0.18
C GLU A 110 32.64 -3.58 -1.23
N LEU A 111 31.87 -3.98 -2.26
CA LEU A 111 32.28 -3.88 -3.67
C LEU A 111 32.23 -2.45 -4.19
N ILE A 112 31.29 -1.65 -3.71
CA ILE A 112 31.23 -0.23 -4.00
C ILE A 112 32.14 0.45 -2.96
N ASP A 113 33.33 0.84 -3.38
CA ASP A 113 34.30 1.48 -2.49
C ASP A 113 33.64 2.71 -1.81
N ALA A 114 33.88 2.88 -0.51
CA ALA A 114 33.34 4.04 0.21
C ALA A 114 33.79 5.35 -0.46
N ASP A 115 34.96 5.33 -1.11
CA ASP A 115 35.55 6.41 -1.89
C ASP A 115 34.84 6.63 -3.24
N GLU A 116 34.26 5.59 -3.86
CA GLU A 116 33.46 5.71 -5.09
C GLU A 116 32.05 6.26 -4.78
N ILE A 117 31.45 5.84 -3.66
CA ILE A 117 30.20 6.45 -3.16
C ILE A 117 30.44 7.89 -2.72
N GLU A 118 31.53 8.18 -2.02
CA GLU A 118 31.96 9.55 -1.70
C GLU A 118 32.19 10.35 -2.98
N GLY A 119 32.83 9.78 -4.00
CA GLY A 119 33.06 10.38 -5.32
C GLY A 119 31.76 10.70 -6.07
N LEU A 120 30.79 9.78 -6.05
CA LEU A 120 29.46 9.99 -6.61
C LEU A 120 28.65 11.01 -5.79
N LYS A 121 28.70 10.94 -4.46
CA LYS A 121 28.04 11.91 -3.55
C LYS A 121 28.65 13.30 -3.66
N THR A 122 29.95 13.41 -3.87
CA THR A 122 30.65 14.69 -4.09
C THR A 122 30.41 15.22 -5.49
N GLY A 123 30.26 14.36 -6.51
CA GLY A 123 29.77 14.75 -7.83
C GLY A 123 28.29 15.16 -7.85
N LEU A 124 27.49 14.67 -6.90
CA LEU A 124 26.10 15.09 -6.66
C LEU A 124 25.98 16.28 -5.69
N LYS A 125 27.02 16.62 -4.92
CA LYS A 125 27.04 17.81 -4.05
C LYS A 125 26.95 19.05 -4.94
N GLY A 126 25.74 19.59 -5.03
CA GLY A 126 25.41 20.78 -5.82
C GLY A 126 24.42 20.54 -6.96
N ARG A 127 24.04 19.29 -7.26
CA ARG A 127 22.93 19.01 -8.19
C ARG A 127 21.62 18.97 -7.41
N GLU A 128 20.70 19.84 -7.80
CA GLU A 128 19.33 19.81 -7.30
C GLU A 128 18.63 18.53 -7.77
N ILE A 129 18.21 17.67 -6.84
CA ILE A 129 17.44 16.47 -7.12
C ILE A 129 15.96 16.83 -6.99
N ARG A 130 15.30 16.98 -8.15
CA ARG A 130 13.88 17.31 -8.25
C ARG A 130 13.04 16.04 -8.20
N ILE A 131 12.08 15.99 -7.28
CA ILE A 131 11.12 14.91 -7.11
C ILE A 131 9.76 15.43 -7.57
N PHE A 132 9.08 14.67 -8.43
CA PHE A 132 7.73 14.97 -8.86
C PHE A 132 6.76 13.96 -8.27
N VAL A 133 5.68 14.44 -7.67
CA VAL A 133 4.59 13.61 -7.13
C VAL A 133 3.28 14.14 -7.68
N GLU A 134 2.46 13.27 -8.26
CA GLU A 134 1.12 13.65 -8.73
C GLU A 134 0.01 13.02 -7.91
N GLY A 135 -1.16 13.66 -7.89
CA GLY A 135 -2.36 13.09 -7.30
C GLY A 135 -3.55 14.01 -7.29
N ALA A 136 -4.71 13.45 -6.91
CA ALA A 136 -5.91 14.24 -6.69
C ALA A 136 -5.80 15.12 -5.43
N PHE A 137 -5.17 14.62 -4.36
CA PHE A 137 -5.04 15.32 -3.06
C PHE A 137 -6.34 15.90 -2.49
N ASP A 138 -7.47 15.27 -2.81
CA ASP A 138 -8.79 15.63 -2.29
C ASP A 138 -8.86 15.41 -0.77
N VAL A 139 -9.54 16.31 -0.06
CA VAL A 139 -9.65 16.34 1.41
C VAL A 139 -8.27 16.12 2.07
N MET A 140 -7.32 17.03 1.84
CA MET A 140 -5.93 16.82 2.26
C MET A 140 -5.80 16.51 3.76
N HIS A 141 -5.12 15.41 4.08
CA HIS A 141 -4.98 14.90 5.44
C HIS A 141 -3.53 14.43 5.69
N TYR A 142 -3.26 13.97 6.92
CA TYR A 142 -1.93 13.51 7.35
C TYR A 142 -1.26 12.52 6.39
N GLY A 143 -2.04 11.69 5.69
CA GLY A 143 -1.52 10.71 4.73
C GLY A 143 -0.78 11.38 3.57
N HIS A 144 -1.39 12.41 2.96
CA HIS A 144 -0.78 13.18 1.87
C HIS A 144 0.44 13.96 2.37
N ALA A 145 0.30 14.65 3.50
CA ALA A 145 1.39 15.36 4.17
C ALA A 145 2.62 14.46 4.44
N ASN A 146 2.41 13.27 4.99
CA ASN A 146 3.49 12.33 5.28
C ASN A 146 4.07 11.70 4.00
N ALA A 147 3.29 11.57 2.93
CA ALA A 147 3.79 11.14 1.62
C ALA A 147 4.72 12.22 1.03
N PHE A 148 4.34 13.50 1.07
CA PHE A 148 5.20 14.61 0.66
C PHE A 148 6.47 14.71 1.52
N ARG A 149 6.36 14.51 2.83
CA ARG A 149 7.54 14.46 3.72
C ARG A 149 8.53 13.36 3.32
N GLN A 150 8.02 12.19 2.96
CA GLN A 150 8.86 11.07 2.51
C GLN A 150 9.48 11.35 1.14
N ALA A 151 8.69 11.86 0.19
CA ALA A 151 9.19 12.26 -1.13
C ALA A 151 10.27 13.34 -1.03
N ARG A 152 10.06 14.35 -0.17
CA ARG A 152 11.04 15.39 0.14
C ARG A 152 12.34 14.85 0.73
N ALA A 153 12.31 13.72 1.45
CA ALA A 153 13.51 13.12 2.00
C ALA A 153 14.40 12.42 0.95
N LEU A 154 13.85 12.13 -0.24
CA LEU A 154 14.56 11.47 -1.34
C LEU A 154 15.24 12.47 -2.30
N GLY A 155 14.96 13.77 -2.19
CA GLY A 155 15.54 14.80 -3.04
C GLY A 155 15.70 16.14 -2.33
N THR A 156 15.98 17.18 -3.11
CA THR A 156 16.24 18.54 -2.61
C THR A 156 15.21 19.55 -3.08
N TYR A 157 14.32 19.17 -4.00
CA TYR A 157 13.21 19.97 -4.51
C TYR A 157 11.99 19.06 -4.75
N LEU A 158 10.80 19.42 -4.28
CA LEU A 158 9.56 18.65 -4.43
C LEU A 158 8.51 19.45 -5.20
N ILE A 159 8.11 18.90 -6.33
CA ILE A 159 7.06 19.42 -7.22
C ILE A 159 5.83 18.52 -7.04
N ALA A 160 4.68 19.12 -6.76
CA ALA A 160 3.39 18.42 -6.64
C ALA A 160 2.47 18.74 -7.82
N GLY A 161 2.12 17.74 -8.62
CA GLY A 161 1.12 17.86 -9.69
C GLY A 161 -0.28 17.55 -9.19
N VAL A 162 -1.20 18.51 -9.27
CA VAL A 162 -2.60 18.33 -8.85
C VAL A 162 -3.45 17.99 -10.07
N ASN A 163 -4.03 16.78 -10.14
CA ASN A 163 -4.84 16.40 -11.30
C ASN A 163 -6.16 17.20 -11.33
N SER A 164 -6.62 17.61 -12.52
CA SER A 164 -7.91 18.32 -12.72
C SER A 164 -9.11 17.48 -12.28
N SER A 165 -10.21 18.13 -11.89
CA SER A 165 -11.45 17.43 -11.50
C SER A 165 -11.96 16.48 -12.59
N GLU A 166 -11.88 16.88 -13.86
CA GLU A 166 -12.28 16.06 -15.00
C GLU A 166 -11.43 14.78 -15.10
N SER A 167 -10.11 14.89 -14.97
CA SER A 167 -9.20 13.74 -15.02
C SER A 167 -9.46 12.76 -13.87
N VAL A 168 -9.72 13.31 -12.68
CA VAL A 168 -10.04 12.51 -11.48
C VAL A 168 -11.37 11.78 -11.66
N GLU A 169 -12.40 12.44 -12.19
CA GLU A 169 -13.71 11.84 -12.44
C GLU A 169 -13.63 10.73 -13.49
N GLN A 170 -12.92 10.96 -14.60
CA GLN A 170 -12.71 9.96 -15.64
C GLN A 170 -11.98 8.71 -15.10
N CYS A 171 -11.03 8.89 -14.19
CA CYS A 171 -10.23 7.81 -13.63
C CYS A 171 -10.95 7.05 -12.49
N LYS A 172 -11.61 7.77 -11.58
CA LYS A 172 -12.19 7.22 -10.33
C LYS A 172 -13.71 7.02 -10.39
N GLY A 173 -14.37 7.52 -11.43
CA GLY A 173 -15.82 7.41 -11.64
C GLY A 173 -16.65 8.39 -10.80
N ALA A 174 -16.01 9.33 -10.11
CA ALA A 174 -16.65 10.38 -9.34
C ALA A 174 -15.73 11.61 -9.25
N PRO A 175 -16.27 12.83 -9.30
CA PRO A 175 -15.48 14.04 -9.13
C PRO A 175 -14.97 14.17 -7.68
N PRO A 176 -13.86 14.90 -7.46
CA PRO A 176 -13.38 15.22 -6.12
C PRO A 176 -14.40 16.10 -5.36
N ILE A 177 -14.34 16.04 -4.04
CA ILE A 177 -15.19 16.85 -3.16
C ILE A 177 -14.74 18.32 -3.18
N MET A 178 -13.42 18.54 -3.12
CA MET A 178 -12.83 19.88 -3.20
C MET A 178 -12.64 20.31 -4.65
N THR A 179 -12.86 21.59 -4.91
CA THR A 179 -12.58 22.22 -6.21
C THR A 179 -11.08 22.20 -6.53
N ASP A 180 -10.72 22.38 -7.81
CA ASP A 180 -9.32 22.41 -8.25
C ASP A 180 -8.52 23.49 -7.50
N ASP A 181 -9.11 24.69 -7.35
CA ASP A 181 -8.50 25.81 -6.62
C ASP A 181 -8.28 25.50 -5.14
N GLU A 182 -9.23 24.86 -4.49
CA GLU A 182 -9.10 24.46 -3.08
C GLU A 182 -7.99 23.42 -2.90
N ARG A 183 -7.89 22.44 -3.81
CA ARG A 183 -6.83 21.41 -3.77
C ARG A 183 -5.46 22.03 -4.01
N LEU A 184 -5.34 22.94 -4.99
CA LEU A 184 -4.12 23.70 -5.24
C LEU A 184 -3.70 24.55 -4.03
N ALA A 185 -4.64 25.24 -3.39
CA ALA A 185 -4.39 26.06 -2.20
C ALA A 185 -3.89 25.21 -1.01
N VAL A 186 -4.48 24.05 -0.79
CA VAL A 186 -4.12 23.19 0.34
C VAL A 186 -2.80 22.46 0.11
N VAL A 187 -2.50 22.05 -1.13
CA VAL A 187 -1.22 21.43 -1.49
C VAL A 187 -0.09 22.45 -1.43
N SER A 188 -0.31 23.68 -1.92
CA SER A 188 0.69 24.77 -1.85
C SER A 188 0.97 25.24 -0.42
N ALA A 189 0.00 25.12 0.50
CA ALA A 189 0.21 25.38 1.93
C ALA A 189 1.03 24.29 2.64
N CYS A 190 1.33 23.17 1.98
CA CYS A 190 2.03 22.06 2.59
C CYS A 190 3.53 22.35 2.74
N LYS A 191 4.03 22.32 3.98
CA LYS A 191 5.43 22.65 4.33
C LYS A 191 6.50 21.97 3.47
N TRP A 192 6.25 20.75 2.98
CA TRP A 192 7.25 19.94 2.28
C TRP A 192 7.26 20.14 0.77
N VAL A 193 6.27 20.84 0.21
CA VAL A 193 6.11 21.09 -1.23
C VAL A 193 6.74 22.44 -1.58
N ASP A 194 7.58 22.47 -2.61
CA ASP A 194 8.23 23.71 -3.07
C ASP A 194 7.50 24.36 -4.25
N GLU A 195 6.92 23.54 -5.12
CA GLU A 195 6.22 23.98 -6.34
C GLU A 195 4.97 23.12 -6.56
N VAL A 196 3.90 23.75 -7.03
CA VAL A 196 2.64 23.08 -7.38
C VAL A 196 2.33 23.33 -8.85
N ILE A 197 2.03 22.25 -9.59
CA ILE A 197 1.62 22.29 -10.99
C ILE A 197 0.13 21.91 -11.08
N PRO A 198 -0.73 22.77 -11.64
CA PRO A 198 -2.15 22.49 -11.87
C PRO A 198 -2.42 21.56 -13.05
#